data_AF-A0A9D6R429-F1
#
_entry.id   AF-A0A9D6R429-F1
#
_cell.length_a   1.000
_cell.length_b   1.000
_cell.length_c   1.000
_cell.angle_alpha   90.00
_cell.angle_beta   90.00
_cell.angle_gamma   90.00
#
_symmetry.space_group_name_H-M   'P 1'
#
loop_
_entity.id
_entity.type
_entity.pdbx_description
1 polymer ?
#
loop_
_entity_poly.entity_id
_entity_poly.type
_entity_poly.pdbx_seq_one_letter_code
_entity_poly.pdbx_strand_id
1 'polypeptide(L)'
;MPQCIEAVRMLKMVADPPPMVNAGLSNVSNQVPTPMRPLLNRTYLVMLMAVGLDAAIIDPLDHELMETIRIVQQRDGSTPAGALYLKLHDAVAAGAELEPTDVDMNDPKQAEIWKTVQVLLNKVIYTDSYLRL
;
A
#
# COMPACT_ATOMS: atom_id res chain seq x y z
N MET A 1 0.98 -2.65 -12.27
CA MET A 1 -0.03 -2.79 -11.18
C MET A 1 -0.40 -4.26 -10.91
N PRO A 2 -0.54 -4.70 -9.65
CA PRO A 2 -0.88 -6.08 -9.27
C PRO A 2 -2.34 -6.44 -9.59
N GLN A 3 -2.59 -7.72 -9.89
CA GLN A 3 -3.91 -8.19 -10.37
C GLN A 3 -5.04 -7.96 -9.36
N CYS A 4 -4.76 -8.09 -8.06
CA CYS A 4 -5.75 -7.84 -7.01
C CYS A 4 -6.18 -6.38 -6.94
N ILE A 5 -5.27 -5.43 -7.17
CA ILE A 5 -5.59 -3.99 -7.17
C ILE A 5 -6.49 -3.66 -8.37
N GLU A 6 -6.17 -4.20 -9.54
CA GLU A 6 -7.01 -4.04 -10.73
C GLU A 6 -8.36 -4.73 -10.58
N ALA A 7 -8.44 -5.88 -9.91
CA ALA A 7 -9.71 -6.54 -9.63
C ALA A 7 -10.64 -5.67 -8.77
N VAL A 8 -10.12 -5.02 -7.72
CA VAL A 8 -10.92 -4.08 -6.91
C VAL A 8 -11.39 -2.90 -7.76
N ARG A 9 -10.51 -2.32 -8.59
CA ARG A 9 -10.87 -1.22 -9.49
C ARG A 9 -12.00 -1.63 -10.46
N MET A 10 -11.88 -2.80 -11.08
CA MET A 10 -12.87 -3.32 -12.00
C MET A 10 -14.20 -3.59 -11.29
N LEU A 11 -14.18 -4.18 -10.09
CA LEU A 11 -15.38 -4.42 -9.28
C LEU A 11 -16.15 -3.13 -9.00
N LYS A 12 -15.46 -2.00 -8.81
CA LYS A 12 -16.12 -0.70 -8.62
C LYS A 12 -16.82 -0.16 -9.86
N MET A 13 -16.53 -0.69 -11.04
CA MET A 13 -17.12 -0.27 -12.31
C MET A 13 -18.27 -1.17 -12.79
N VAL A 14 -18.55 -2.28 -12.10
CA VAL A 14 -19.52 -3.28 -12.61
C VAL A 14 -21.00 -2.90 -12.41
N ALA A 15 -21.31 -1.96 -11.51
CA ALA A 15 -22.68 -1.55 -11.21
C ALA A 15 -22.75 -0.11 -10.71
N ASP A 16 -23.94 0.49 -10.77
CA ASP A 16 -24.28 1.79 -10.19
C ASP A 16 -25.51 1.63 -9.26
N PRO A 17 -25.36 1.81 -7.93
CA PRO A 17 -24.14 2.22 -7.22
C PRO A 17 -23.05 1.12 -7.24
N PRO A 18 -21.76 1.50 -7.14
CA PRO A 18 -20.66 0.55 -7.05
C PRO A 18 -20.85 -0.45 -5.89
N PRO A 19 -20.58 -1.75 -6.09
CA PRO A 19 -20.66 -2.72 -5.01
C PRO A 19 -19.61 -2.42 -3.93
N MET A 20 -19.92 -2.79 -2.69
CA MET A 20 -18.93 -2.78 -1.62
C MET A 20 -17.92 -3.93 -1.80
N VAL A 21 -16.64 -3.63 -1.58
CA VAL A 21 -15.51 -4.55 -1.69
C VAL A 21 -14.77 -4.57 -0.36
N ASN A 22 -14.56 -5.77 0.18
CA ASN A 22 -13.78 -6.00 1.39
C ASN A 22 -12.58 -6.92 1.12
N ALA A 23 -11.52 -6.79 1.92
CA ALA A 23 -10.31 -7.61 1.79
C ALA A 23 -9.69 -7.95 3.14
N GLY A 24 -9.04 -9.11 3.25
CA GLY A 24 -8.24 -9.48 4.42
C GLY A 24 -6.74 -9.29 4.16
N LEU A 25 -6.08 -8.42 4.93
CA LEU A 25 -4.65 -8.13 4.74
C LEU A 25 -3.74 -9.29 5.16
N SER A 26 -4.15 -10.08 6.16
CA SER A 26 -3.37 -11.21 6.69
C SER A 26 -3.10 -12.31 5.65
N ASN A 27 -3.98 -12.48 4.66
CA ASN A 27 -3.81 -13.46 3.60
C ASN A 27 -2.72 -13.04 2.60
N VAL A 28 -2.54 -11.73 2.39
CA VAL A 28 -1.56 -11.17 1.45
C VAL A 28 -0.14 -11.39 1.95
N SER A 29 0.08 -11.31 3.26
CA SER A 29 1.39 -11.45 3.89
C SER A 29 1.65 -12.82 4.53
N ASN A 30 0.80 -13.82 4.29
CA ASN A 30 0.88 -15.10 5.00
C ASN A 30 2.19 -15.87 4.73
N GLN A 31 2.79 -15.70 3.54
CA GLN A 31 4.07 -16.29 3.16
C GLN A 31 5.29 -15.37 3.40
N VAL A 32 5.05 -14.15 3.90
CA VAL A 32 6.10 -13.18 4.22
C VAL A 32 6.58 -13.42 5.67
N PRO A 33 7.88 -13.35 5.99
CA PRO A 33 8.42 -13.39 7.33
C PRO A 33 7.75 -12.34 8.23
N THR A 34 7.44 -12.74 9.46
CA THR A 34 6.73 -11.91 10.45
C THR A 34 7.25 -10.47 10.57
N PRO A 35 8.58 -10.21 10.60
CA PRO A 35 9.09 -8.84 10.75
C PRO A 35 8.74 -7.90 9.59
N MET A 36 8.49 -8.43 8.40
CA MET A 36 8.26 -7.64 7.18
C MET A 36 6.78 -7.45 6.86
N ARG A 37 5.90 -8.22 7.53
CA ARG A 37 4.44 -8.14 7.32
C ARG A 37 3.86 -6.75 7.61
N PRO A 38 4.23 -6.04 8.71
CA PRO A 38 3.61 -4.76 9.04
C PRO A 38 3.79 -3.72 7.91
N LEU A 39 5.03 -3.54 7.43
CA LEU A 39 5.33 -2.59 6.36
C LEU A 39 4.65 -2.98 5.04
N LEU A 40 4.68 -4.27 4.68
CA LEU A 40 4.02 -4.76 3.47
C LEU A 40 2.50 -4.57 3.54
N ASN A 41 1.88 -4.91 4.66
CA ASN A 41 0.44 -4.79 4.87
C ASN A 41 -0.03 -3.35 4.75
N ARG A 42 0.62 -2.40 5.45
CA ARG A 42 0.21 -0.99 5.41
C ARG A 42 0.44 -0.38 4.03
N THR A 43 1.56 -0.67 3.38
CA THR A 43 1.86 -0.16 2.03
C THR A 43 0.84 -0.69 1.02
N TYR A 44 0.52 -1.98 1.09
CA TYR A 44 -0.48 -2.58 0.21
C TYR A 44 -1.90 -2.05 0.49
N LEU A 45 -2.25 -1.80 1.76
CA LEU A 45 -3.52 -1.18 2.11
C LEU A 45 -3.68 0.20 1.49
N VAL A 46 -2.63 1.04 1.47
CA VAL A 46 -2.68 2.34 0.79
C VAL A 46 -3.05 2.19 -0.69
N MET A 47 -2.46 1.21 -1.38
CA MET A 47 -2.78 0.93 -2.78
C MET A 47 -4.21 0.41 -2.97
N LEU A 48 -4.73 -0.41 -2.05
CA LEU A 48 -6.12 -0.89 -2.09
C LEU A 48 -7.13 0.23 -1.81
N MET A 49 -6.84 1.11 -0.85
CA MET A 49 -7.67 2.29 -0.56
C MET A 49 -7.77 3.19 -1.80
N ALA A 50 -6.67 3.35 -2.54
CA ALA A 50 -6.62 4.16 -3.76
C ALA A 50 -7.53 3.66 -4.90
N VAL A 51 -7.85 2.36 -4.92
CA VAL A 51 -8.76 1.76 -5.91
C VAL A 51 -10.17 1.52 -5.38
N GLY A 52 -10.48 2.02 -4.19
CA GLY A 52 -11.83 2.04 -3.64
C GLY A 52 -12.19 0.88 -2.71
N LEU A 53 -11.22 0.26 -2.02
CA LEU A 53 -11.56 -0.70 -0.97
C LEU A 53 -12.42 -0.04 0.13
N ASP A 54 -13.58 -0.61 0.49
CA ASP A 54 -14.47 -0.03 1.50
C ASP A 54 -14.15 -0.52 2.92
N ALA A 55 -13.69 -1.76 3.05
CA ALA A 55 -13.39 -2.36 4.34
C ALA A 55 -12.20 -3.34 4.27
N ALA A 56 -11.41 -3.39 5.34
CA ALA A 56 -10.31 -4.33 5.47
C ALA A 56 -10.37 -5.05 6.83
N ILE A 57 -10.15 -6.37 6.82
CA ILE A 57 -9.87 -7.12 8.06
C ILE A 57 -8.37 -6.97 8.34
N ILE A 58 -8.07 -6.27 9.44
CA ILE A 58 -6.72 -5.81 9.80
C ILE A 58 -6.43 -6.09 11.28
N ASP A 59 -5.16 -5.97 11.67
CA ASP A 59 -4.76 -5.96 13.08
C ASP A 59 -4.90 -4.53 13.65
N PRO A 60 -5.87 -4.27 14.55
CA PRO A 60 -6.06 -2.94 15.12
C PRO A 60 -4.97 -2.54 16.13
N LEU A 61 -4.13 -3.49 16.58
CA LEU A 61 -3.02 -3.23 17.49
C LEU A 61 -1.74 -2.80 16.75
N ASP A 62 -1.72 -2.88 15.42
CA ASP A 62 -0.65 -2.31 14.60
C ASP A 62 -0.84 -0.79 14.50
N HIS A 63 -0.21 -0.05 15.41
CA HIS A 63 -0.29 1.41 15.46
C HIS A 63 0.24 2.09 14.19
N GLU A 64 1.25 1.51 13.51
CA GLU A 64 1.77 2.09 12.27
C GLU A 64 0.79 1.91 11.11
N LEU A 65 0.11 0.76 11.05
CA LEU A 65 -0.98 0.52 10.11
C LEU A 65 -2.14 1.50 10.34
N MET A 66 -2.59 1.63 11.59
CA MET A 66 -3.69 2.54 11.95
C MET A 66 -3.34 3.99 11.66
N GLU A 67 -2.09 4.40 11.92
CA GLU A 67 -1.61 5.74 11.57
C GLU A 67 -1.55 5.95 10.05
N THR A 68 -1.15 4.94 9.29
CA THR A 68 -1.15 5.01 7.81
C THR A 68 -2.56 5.20 7.27
N ILE A 69 -3.56 4.51 7.84
CA ILE A 69 -4.97 4.70 7.49
C ILE A 69 -5.41 6.13 7.78
N ARG A 70 -5.10 6.65 8.98
CA ARG A 70 -5.42 8.04 9.36
C ARG A 70 -4.80 9.03 8.38
N ILE A 71 -3.52 8.87 8.05
CA ILE A 71 -2.78 9.70 7.10
C ILE A 71 -3.52 9.78 5.76
N VAL A 72 -3.87 8.63 5.19
CA VAL A 72 -4.55 8.59 3.87
C VAL A 72 -5.94 9.22 3.95
N GLN A 73 -6.73 8.90 4.97
CA GLN A 73 -8.09 9.42 5.15
C GLN A 73 -8.12 10.92 5.38
N GLN A 74 -7.18 11.45 6.18
CA GLN A 74 -7.11 12.86 6.54
C GLN A 74 -6.22 13.68 5.61
N ARG A 75 -5.59 13.03 4.61
CA ARG A 75 -4.62 13.64 3.69
C ARG A 75 -3.49 14.35 4.44
N ASP A 76 -3.01 13.73 5.52
CA ASP A 76 -1.99 14.30 6.40
C ASP A 76 -0.57 14.03 5.88
N GLY A 77 -0.05 14.95 5.07
CA GLY A 77 1.32 14.92 4.55
C GLY A 77 2.36 15.59 5.46
N SER A 78 2.07 15.78 6.76
CA SER A 78 2.97 16.53 7.66
C SER A 78 4.31 15.84 7.93
N THR A 79 4.40 14.53 7.70
CA THR A 79 5.65 13.77 7.80
C THR A 79 6.14 13.35 6.41
N PRO A 80 7.46 13.18 6.19
CA PRO A 80 7.98 12.75 4.89
C PRO A 80 7.40 11.41 4.42
N ALA A 81 7.30 10.43 5.32
CA ALA A 81 6.66 9.15 5.02
C ALA A 81 5.15 9.29 4.73
N GLY A 82 4.44 10.14 5.49
CA GLY A 82 3.03 10.42 5.25
C GLY A 82 2.78 11.04 3.87
N ALA A 83 3.58 12.05 3.50
CA ALA A 83 3.55 12.64 2.17
C ALA A 83 3.81 11.59 1.07
N LEU A 84 4.74 10.66 1.29
CA LEU A 84 5.01 9.59 0.34
C LEU A 84 3.83 8.62 0.19
N TYR A 85 3.14 8.24 1.29
CA TYR A 85 1.93 7.42 1.21
C TYR A 85 0.82 8.12 0.42
N LEU A 86 0.66 9.43 0.56
CA LEU A 86 -0.32 10.19 -0.23
C LEU A 86 0.04 10.21 -1.72
N LYS A 87 1.33 10.38 -2.07
CA LYS A 87 1.79 10.25 -3.45
C LYS A 87 1.53 8.86 -4.02
N LEU A 88 1.85 7.81 -3.26
CA LEU A 88 1.58 6.42 -3.65
C LEU A 88 0.07 6.21 -3.91
N HIS A 89 -0.77 6.67 -2.98
CA HIS A 89 -2.22 6.61 -3.12
C HIS A 89 -2.68 7.30 -4.41
N ASP A 90 -2.26 8.54 -4.65
CA ASP A 90 -2.73 9.34 -5.78
C ASP A 90 -2.24 8.78 -7.12
N ALA A 91 -1.00 8.30 -7.19
CA ALA A 91 -0.46 7.61 -8.35
C ALA A 91 -1.30 6.37 -8.68
N VAL A 92 -1.55 5.50 -7.68
CA VAL A 92 -2.35 4.29 -7.87
C VAL A 92 -3.78 4.65 -8.26
N ALA A 93 -4.41 5.64 -7.63
CA ALA A 93 -5.76 6.08 -7.99
C ALA A 93 -5.86 6.50 -9.47
N ALA A 94 -4.86 7.23 -9.96
CA ALA A 94 -4.72 7.64 -11.36
C ALA A 94 -4.33 6.51 -12.34
N GLY A 95 -4.11 5.28 -11.85
CA GLY A 95 -3.64 4.17 -12.68
C GLY A 95 -2.16 4.27 -13.06
N ALA A 96 -1.41 5.12 -12.36
CA ALA A 96 0.03 5.28 -12.50
C ALA A 96 0.78 4.52 -11.38
N GLU A 97 2.10 4.55 -11.44
CA GLU A 97 2.98 3.98 -10.41
C GLU A 97 3.81 5.09 -9.77
N LEU A 98 4.30 4.85 -8.57
CA LEU A 98 5.21 5.77 -7.90
C LEU A 98 6.55 5.81 -8.67
N GLU A 99 7.12 6.99 -8.85
CA GLU A 99 8.38 7.17 -9.55
C GLU A 99 9.56 7.31 -8.57
N PRO A 100 10.80 6.93 -8.95
CA PRO A 100 11.96 7.05 -8.07
C PRO A 100 12.23 8.50 -7.61
N THR A 101 11.88 9.48 -8.44
CA THR A 101 12.02 10.92 -8.14
C THR A 101 11.08 11.40 -7.03
N ASP A 102 10.04 10.63 -6.71
CA ASP A 102 9.12 10.96 -5.63
C ASP A 102 9.63 10.59 -4.23
N VAL A 103 10.71 9.82 -4.17
CA VAL A 103 11.25 9.19 -2.97
C VAL A 103 12.59 9.84 -2.60
N ASP A 104 12.71 10.32 -1.36
CA ASP A 104 14.03 10.63 -0.81
C ASP A 104 14.70 9.34 -0.33
N MET A 105 15.67 8.84 -1.11
CA MET A 105 16.40 7.61 -0.78
C MET A 105 17.35 7.76 0.42
N ASN A 106 17.57 9.00 0.92
CA ASN A 106 18.33 9.23 2.14
C ASN A 106 17.46 9.11 3.41
N ASP A 107 16.13 9.17 3.27
CA ASP A 107 15.19 8.89 4.35
C ASP A 107 14.94 7.36 4.41
N PRO A 108 15.37 6.67 5.48
CA PRO A 108 15.23 5.23 5.58
C PRO A 108 13.79 4.75 5.45
N LYS A 109 12.82 5.50 6.01
CA LYS A 109 11.41 5.09 5.95
C LYS A 109 10.87 5.17 4.53
N GLN A 110 11.23 6.21 3.79
CA GLN A 110 10.83 6.34 2.39
C GLN A 110 11.49 5.28 1.51
N ALA A 111 12.78 5.01 1.73
CA ALA A 111 13.48 3.95 1.03
C ALA A 111 12.85 2.57 1.29
N GLU A 112 12.46 2.27 2.52
CA GLU A 112 11.76 1.03 2.88
C GLU A 112 10.40 0.92 2.18
N ILE A 113 9.56 1.97 2.24
CA ILE A 113 8.27 2.02 1.54
C ILE A 113 8.46 1.80 0.04
N TRP A 114 9.43 2.48 -0.57
CA TRP A 114 9.75 2.34 -1.98
C TRP A 114 10.09 0.90 -2.35
N LYS A 115 11.01 0.27 -1.61
CA LYS A 115 11.39 -1.13 -1.84
C LYS A 115 10.18 -2.06 -1.71
N THR A 116 9.33 -1.84 -0.71
CA THR A 116 8.09 -2.60 -0.55
C THR A 116 7.13 -2.42 -1.73
N VAL A 117 6.99 -1.20 -2.27
CA VAL A 117 6.20 -0.96 -3.50
C VAL A 117 6.78 -1.75 -4.68
N GLN A 118 8.11 -1.76 -4.86
CA GLN A 118 8.73 -2.53 -5.96
C GLN A 118 8.47 -4.04 -5.85
N VAL A 119 8.48 -4.58 -4.63
CA VAL A 119 8.11 -5.98 -4.36
C VAL A 119 6.64 -6.23 -4.69
N LEU A 120 5.73 -5.37 -4.22
CA LEU A 120 4.29 -5.49 -4.48
C LEU A 120 3.98 -5.42 -5.97
N LEU A 121 4.74 -4.64 -6.75
CA LEU A 121 4.63 -4.54 -8.21
C LEU A 121 5.34 -5.68 -8.97
N ASN A 122 5.92 -6.67 -8.28
CA ASN A 122 6.75 -7.73 -8.86
C ASN A 122 7.93 -7.22 -9.72
N LYS A 123 8.42 -6.00 -9.48
CA LYS A 123 9.57 -5.41 -10.17
C LYS A 123 10.91 -5.89 -9.61
N VAL A 124 10.92 -6.26 -8.34
CA VAL A 124 12.06 -6.87 -7.65
C VAL A 124 11.62 -8.22 -7.12
N ILE A 125 12.46 -9.25 -7.32
CA ILE A 125 12.20 -10.59 -6.79
C ILE A 125 12.19 -10.50 -5.27
N TYR A 126 11.11 -10.99 -4.67
CA TYR A 126 11.00 -11.13 -3.22
C TYR A 126 12.14 -12.03 -2.69
N THR A 127 12.93 -11.52 -1.76
CA THR A 127 13.85 -12.29 -0.91
C THR A 127 13.65 -11.84 0.53
N ASP A 128 13.92 -12.70 1.52
CA ASP A 128 13.84 -12.35 2.95
C ASP A 128 14.79 -11.20 3.37
N SER A 129 15.57 -10.70 2.41
CA SER A 129 16.53 -9.61 2.52
C SER A 129 16.20 -8.40 1.64
N TYR A 130 14.99 -8.28 1.05
CA TYR A 130 14.71 -7.23 0.06
C TYR A 130 14.89 -5.80 0.58
N LEU A 131 14.80 -5.57 1.89
CA LEU A 131 15.07 -4.26 2.51
C LEU A 131 16.57 -3.93 2.60
N ARG A 132 17.44 -4.94 2.50
CA ARG A 132 18.91 -4.83 2.56
C ARG A 132 19.60 -4.72 1.19
N LEU A 133 18.83 -4.87 0.10
CA LEU A 133 19.32 -4.71 -1.28
C LEU A 133 19.43 -3.24 -1.67
#